data_AF-W1XHZ3-F1
#
_entry.id   AF-W1XHZ3-F1
#
_cell.length_a   1.000
_cell.length_b   1.000
_cell.length_c   1.000
_cell.angle_alpha   90.00
_cell.angle_beta   90.00
_cell.angle_gamma   90.00
#
_symmetry.space_group_name_H-M   'P 1'
#
loop_
_entity.id
_entity.type
_entity.pdbx_description
1 polymer ?
#
loop_
_entity_poly.entity_id
_entity_poly.type
_entity_poly.pdbx_seq_one_letter_code
_entity_poly.pdbx_strand_id
1 'polypeptide(L)' 'IIMDENNARNLRRIIGDDIDSKVYKAMSFVGESRDVKDPWYTGNFDETYDDVSRSCDALLAVLKEKF' A
#
# COMPACT_ATOMS: atom_id res chain seq x y z
N ILE A 1 2.69 4.69 -3.41
CA ILE A 1 2.23 3.53 -2.62
C ILE A 1 1.03 3.99 -1.79
N ILE A 2 -0.07 3.25 -1.82
CA ILE A 2 -1.33 3.58 -1.12
C ILE A 2 -1.69 2.47 -0.13
N MET A 3 -2.41 2.81 0.94
CA MET A 3 -2.75 1.86 2.01
C MET A 3 -4.12 1.19 1.80
N ASP A 4 -5.08 1.95 1.28
CA ASP A 4 -6.46 1.49 1.06
C ASP A 4 -7.07 2.01 -0.25
N GLU A 5 -8.29 1.58 -0.56
CA GLU A 5 -9.02 2.03 -1.76
C GLU A 5 -9.44 3.52 -1.68
N ASN A 6 -9.64 4.06 -0.49
CA ASN A 6 -9.96 5.48 -0.33
C ASN A 6 -8.78 6.38 -0.71
N ASN A 7 -7.55 5.95 -0.39
CA ASN A 7 -6.31 6.58 -0.83
C ASN A 7 -6.26 6.58 -2.37
N ALA A 8 -6.59 5.46 -3.04
CA ALA A 8 -6.63 5.37 -4.50
C ALA A 8 -7.59 6.41 -5.10
N ARG A 9 -8.83 6.44 -4.59
CA ARG A 9 -9.88 7.36 -5.04
C ARG A 9 -9.50 8.82 -4.86
N ASN A 10 -8.93 9.17 -3.70
CA ASN A 10 -8.53 10.54 -3.39
C ASN A 10 -7.30 10.96 -4.19
N LEU A 11 -6.31 10.07 -4.34
CA LEU A 11 -5.13 10.32 -5.14
C LEU A 11 -5.50 10.57 -6.62
N ARG A 12 -6.42 9.78 -7.18
CA ARG A 12 -6.93 9.97 -8.56
C ARG A 12 -7.53 11.36 -8.79
N ARG A 13 -8.14 11.97 -7.75
CA ARG A 13 -8.66 13.36 -7.84
C ARG A 13 -7.55 14.41 -7.87
N ILE A 14 -6.37 14.09 -7.34
CA ILE A 14 -5.22 15.02 -7.25
C ILE A 14 -4.34 14.91 -8.50
N ILE A 15 -3.99 13.68 -8.91
CA ILE A 15 -3.01 13.44 -9.98
C ILE A 15 -3.65 13.00 -11.30
N GLY A 16 -4.96 12.75 -11.33
CA GLY A 16 -5.65 12.16 -12.49
C GLY A 16 -5.45 10.64 -12.58
N ASP A 17 -5.59 10.11 -13.79
CA ASP A 17 -5.45 8.68 -14.05
C ASP A 17 -3.99 8.21 -13.93
N ASP A 18 -3.79 7.00 -13.43
CA ASP A 18 -2.46 6.39 -13.29
C ASP A 18 -1.97 5.76 -14.61
N ILE A 19 -1.70 6.61 -15.60
CA ILE A 19 -1.33 6.17 -16.97
C ILE A 19 0.00 5.41 -16.97
N ASP A 20 0.92 5.79 -16.09
CA ASP A 20 2.25 5.19 -15.98
C ASP A 20 2.29 3.95 -15.07
N SER A 21 1.15 3.52 -14.51
CA SER A 21 1.07 2.40 -13.57
C SER A 21 2.06 2.55 -12.38
N LYS A 22 2.09 3.73 -11.77
CA LYS A 22 2.97 4.11 -10.65
C LYS A 22 2.30 3.99 -9.29
N VAL A 23 0.98 3.80 -9.25
CA VAL A 23 0.20 3.68 -8.01
C VAL A 23 0.04 2.20 -7.66
N TYR A 24 0.69 1.79 -6.57
CA TYR A 24 0.62 0.43 -6.03
C TYR A 24 0.03 0.43 -4.63
N LYS A 25 -0.75 -0.61 -4.31
CA LYS A 25 -1.24 -0.87 -2.96
C LYS A 25 -0.13 -1.51 -2.14
N ALA A 26 0.04 -1.12 -0.87
CA ALA A 26 1.10 -1.64 -0.03
C ALA A 26 1.06 -3.18 0.04
N MET A 27 -0.12 -3.75 0.29
CA MET A 27 -0.28 -5.20 0.44
C MET A 27 -0.10 -5.99 -0.87
N SER A 28 -0.12 -5.33 -2.04
CA SER A 28 0.13 -6.05 -3.30
C SER A 28 1.57 -6.57 -3.41
N PHE A 29 2.53 -5.94 -2.71
CA PHE A 29 3.92 -6.42 -2.70
C PHE A 29 4.08 -7.76 -1.97
N VAL A 30 3.16 -8.10 -1.06
CA VAL A 30 3.13 -9.40 -0.39
C VAL A 30 2.13 -10.38 -1.02
N GLY A 31 1.61 -10.05 -2.22
CA GLY A 31 0.66 -10.90 -2.95
C GLY A 31 -0.79 -10.83 -2.46
N GLU A 32 -1.15 -9.83 -1.66
CA GLU A 32 -2.48 -9.66 -1.10
C GLU A 32 -3.23 -8.46 -1.73
N SER A 33 -4.52 -8.60 -2.03
CA SER A 33 -5.34 -7.53 -2.63
C SER A 33 -6.08 -6.65 -1.62
N ARG A 34 -6.01 -7.00 -0.33
CA ARG A 34 -6.71 -6.30 0.76
C ARG A 34 -6.07 -4.96 1.12
N ASP A 35 -6.81 -4.15 1.86
CA ASP A 35 -6.30 -2.92 2.47
C ASP A 35 -5.35 -3.22 3.64
N VAL A 36 -4.44 -2.28 3.89
CA VAL A 36 -3.79 -2.17 5.20
C VAL A 36 -4.86 -1.85 6.23
N LYS A 37 -4.83 -2.53 7.37
CA LYS A 37 -5.80 -2.27 8.44
C LYS A 37 -5.62 -0.85 8.97
N ASP A 38 -6.72 -0.11 9.06
CA ASP A 38 -6.71 1.26 9.55
C ASP A 38 -6.81 1.28 11.09
N PRO A 39 -5.79 1.81 11.79
CA PRO A 39 -5.79 1.83 13.25
C PRO A 39 -6.83 2.80 13.82
N TRP A 40 -7.30 3.78 13.05
CA TRP A 40 -8.33 4.73 13.48
C TRP A 40 -9.68 4.04 13.71
N TYR A 41 -10.03 3.07 12.86
CA TYR A 41 -11.29 2.33 12.96
C TYR A 41 -11.18 1.06 13.81
N THR A 42 -10.04 0.38 13.76
CA THR A 42 -9.84 -0.88 14.50
C THR A 42 -9.36 -0.65 15.93
N GLY A 43 -8.73 0.50 16.22
CA GLY A 43 -8.03 0.74 17.47
C GLY A 43 -6.76 -0.10 17.65
N ASN A 44 -6.37 -0.89 16.65
CA ASN A 44 -5.27 -1.84 16.74
C ASN A 44 -4.10 -1.41 15.83
N PHE A 45 -3.08 -0.83 16.46
CA PHE A 45 -1.87 -0.38 15.77
C PHE A 45 -0.92 -1.53 15.43
N ASP A 46 -0.94 -2.63 16.17
CA ASP A 46 -0.07 -3.78 15.91
C ASP A 46 -0.41 -4.42 14.56
N GLU A 47 -1.71 -4.59 14.28
CA GLU A 47 -2.15 -5.11 12.99
C GLU A 47 -1.79 -4.19 11.81
N THR A 48 -1.84 -2.87 12.03
CA THR A 48 -1.41 -1.89 11.03
C THR A 48 0.10 -1.97 10.81
N TYR A 49 0.87 -2.08 11.90
CA TYR A 49 2.32 -2.19 11.87
C TYR A 49 2.77 -3.44 11.11
N ASP A 50 2.17 -4.60 11.41
CA ASP A 50 2.48 -5.86 10.74
C ASP A 50 2.27 -5.78 9.22
N ASP A 51 1.14 -5.19 8.79
CA ASP A 51 0.84 -4.97 7.38
C ASP A 51 1.88 -4.08 6.70
N VAL A 52 2.16 -2.92 7.30
CA VAL A 52 3.12 -1.95 6.75
C VAL A 52 4.53 -2.53 6.71
N SER A 53 4.99 -3.15 7.80
CA SER A 53 6.33 -3.72 7.88
C SER A 53 6.55 -4.79 6.81
N ARG A 54 5.62 -5.75 6.69
CA ARG A 54 5.69 -6.80 5.68
C ARG A 54 5.70 -6.23 4.26
N SER A 55 4.89 -5.19 4.01
CA SER A 55 4.86 -4.53 2.70
C SER A 55 6.18 -3.81 2.36
N CYS A 56 6.82 -3.18 3.35
CA CYS A 56 8.11 -2.51 3.19
C CYS A 56 9.24 -3.50 2.87
N ASP A 57 9.30 -4.63 3.57
CA ASP A 57 10.29 -5.68 3.33
C ASP A 57 10.15 -6.25 1.91
N ALA A 58 8.91 -6.52 1.48
CA ALA A 58 8.64 -7.02 0.14
C ALA A 58 8.93 -5.98 -0.95
N LEU A 59 8.55 -4.72 -0.76
CA LEU A 59 8.89 -3.63 -1.68
C LEU A 59 10.41 -3.46 -1.80
N LEU A 60 11.14 -3.52 -0.68
CA LEU A 60 12.59 -3.42 -0.69
C LEU A 60 13.24 -4.54 -1.50
N ALA A 61 12.73 -5.77 -1.39
CA ALA A 61 13.19 -6.89 -2.22
C ALA A 61 12.99 -6.61 -3.71
N VAL A 62 11.79 -6.16 -4.11
CA VAL A 62 11.48 -5.78 -5.51
C VAL A 62 12.42 -4.68 -6.03
N LEU A 63 12.72 -3.68 -5.20
CA LEU A 63 13.62 -2.60 -5.59
C LEU A 63 15.06 -3.08 -5.77
N LYS A 64 15.55 -3.97 -4.89
CA LYS A 64 16.89 -4.57 -4.99
C LYS A 64 17.04 -5.51 -6.19
N GLU A 65 15.96 -6.07 -6.71
CA GLU A 65 16.00 -6.87 -7.94
C GLU A 65 15.98 -5.99 -9.20
N LYS A 66 15.38 -4.81 -9.12
CA LYS A 66 15.28 -3.87 -10.24
C LYS A 66 16.51 -2.98 -10.43
N PHE A 67 17.33 -2.81 -9.39
CA PHE A 67 18.49 -1.91 -9.38
C PHE A 67 19.71 -2.61 -8.77
#